data_AF-A0A2P7QKR1-F1
#
_entry.id   AF-A0A2P7QKR1-F1
#
_cell.length_a   1.000
_cell.length_b   1.000
_cell.length_c   1.000
_cell.angle_alpha   90.00
_cell.angle_beta   90.00
_cell.angle_gamma   90.00
#
_symmetry.space_group_name_H-M   'P 1'
#
loop_
_entity.id
_entity.type
_entity.pdbx_description
1 polymer ?
#
loop_
_entity_poly.entity_id
_entity_poly.type
_entity_poly.pdbx_seq_one_letter_code
_entity_poly.pdbx_strand_id
1 'polypeptide(L)'
;MVSIWKQTKAERLGSVDGFNLFFGALLGANLGTLGTVPLKDYVLLIILLAGTVAVLRMISTSERRLYALGTLALYIGLLAMVFTNDRMTPTGLSEGDVNRLAATLAVWIMAVLAIEFAPTHAEEEAAPKADQA
;
A
#
# COMPACT_ATOMS: atom_id res chain seq x y z
N MET A 1 -3.78 -15.43 28.76
CA MET A 1 -2.93 -14.29 28.33
C MET A 1 -3.39 -13.86 26.96
N VAL A 2 -4.07 -12.72 26.86
CA VAL A 2 -4.42 -12.10 25.57
C VAL A 2 -3.10 -11.68 24.93
N SER A 3 -2.78 -12.26 23.77
CA SER A 3 -1.53 -11.94 23.07
C SER A 3 -1.63 -10.53 22.50
N ILE A 4 -0.79 -9.60 22.96
CA ILE A 4 -0.64 -8.23 22.44
C ILE A 4 -0.34 -8.22 20.93
N TRP A 5 0.07 -9.37 20.37
CA TRP A 5 0.42 -9.55 18.96
C TRP A 5 -0.72 -9.97 18.05
N LYS A 6 -1.95 -10.13 18.55
CA LYS A 6 -3.08 -10.61 17.73
C LYS A 6 -4.11 -9.49 17.53
N GLN A 7 -4.27 -9.07 16.28
CA GLN A 7 -5.23 -8.04 15.87
C GLN A 7 -6.59 -8.64 15.52
N THR A 8 -7.65 -7.88 15.76
CA THR A 8 -8.96 -8.12 15.14
C THR A 8 -8.93 -7.76 13.65
N LYS A 9 -9.91 -8.23 12.87
CA LYS A 9 -10.03 -7.84 11.45
C LYS A 9 -10.21 -6.32 11.29
N ALA A 10 -10.97 -5.69 12.19
CA ALA A 10 -11.19 -4.24 12.19
C ALA A 10 -9.91 -3.46 12.46
N GLU A 11 -9.10 -3.87 13.45
CA GLU A 11 -7.81 -3.24 13.74
C GLU A 11 -6.81 -3.39 12.60
N ARG A 12 -6.80 -4.56 11.93
CA ARG A 12 -5.96 -4.79 10.73
C ARG A 12 -6.35 -3.82 9.62
N LEU A 13 -7.65 -3.73 9.32
CA LEU A 13 -8.16 -2.84 8.27
C LEU A 13 -7.85 -1.37 8.59
N GLY A 14 -8.12 -0.92 9.82
CA GLY A 14 -7.81 0.43 10.27
C GLY A 14 -6.31 0.75 10.23
N SER A 15 -5.46 -0.23 10.53
CA SER A 15 -4.00 -0.07 10.41
C SER A 15 -3.59 0.14 8.96
N VAL A 16 -4.05 -0.72 8.04
CA VAL A 16 -3.74 -0.58 6.61
C VAL A 16 -4.25 0.75 6.06
N ASP A 17 -5.46 1.17 6.43
CA ASP A 17 -6.01 2.47 6.01
C ASP A 17 -5.18 3.65 6.54
N GLY A 18 -4.75 3.60 7.81
CA GLY A 18 -3.86 4.60 8.39
C GLY A 18 -2.50 4.68 7.67
N PHE A 19 -1.90 3.54 7.35
CA PHE A 19 -0.67 3.47 6.56
C PHE A 19 -0.89 4.02 5.14
N ASN A 20 -2.02 3.71 4.51
CA ASN A 20 -2.33 4.22 3.19
C ASN A 20 -2.49 5.75 3.16
N LEU A 21 -3.12 6.31 4.19
CA LEU A 21 -3.27 7.76 4.34
C LEU A 21 -1.92 8.43 4.57
N PHE A 22 -1.11 7.91 5.48
CA PHE A 22 0.22 8.47 5.80
C PHE A 22 1.15 8.45 4.59
N PHE A 23 1.32 7.28 3.97
CA PHE A 23 2.22 7.15 2.82
C PHE A 23 1.68 7.83 1.56
N GLY A 24 0.35 7.88 1.38
CA GLY A 24 -0.28 8.68 0.33
C GLY A 24 0.06 10.17 0.47
N ALA A 25 -0.02 10.72 1.69
CA ALA A 25 0.37 12.10 1.97
C ALA A 25 1.87 12.34 1.76
N LEU A 26 2.72 11.40 2.22
CA LEU A 26 4.17 11.48 2.04
C LEU A 26 4.56 11.46 0.55
N LEU A 27 3.90 10.64 -0.27
CA LEU A 27 4.08 10.66 -1.72
C LEU A 27 3.63 11.98 -2.33
N GLY A 28 2.48 12.52 -1.91
CA GLY A 28 2.02 13.84 -2.36
C GLY A 28 3.04 14.94 -2.07
N ALA A 29 3.65 14.91 -0.87
CA ALA A 29 4.73 15.83 -0.51
C ALA A 29 5.97 15.65 -1.41
N ASN A 30 6.37 14.40 -1.70
CA ASN A 30 7.47 14.10 -2.62
C ASN A 30 7.18 14.54 -4.06
N LEU A 31 5.93 14.45 -4.53
CA LEU A 31 5.54 14.95 -5.84
C LEU A 31 5.57 16.48 -5.91
N GLY A 32 5.26 17.16 -4.81
CA GLY A 32 5.30 18.63 -4.71
C GLY A 32 6.69 19.22 -4.93
N THR A 33 7.75 18.43 -4.82
CA THR A 33 9.14 18.86 -5.08
C THR A 33 9.58 18.65 -6.54
N LEU A 34 8.76 18.03 -7.38
CA LEU A 34 9.11 17.64 -8.76
C LEU A 34 8.86 18.74 -9.81
N GLY A 35 9.30 19.98 -9.53
CA GLY A 35 9.00 21.16 -10.36
C GLY A 35 9.53 21.11 -11.80
N THR A 36 10.39 20.15 -12.14
CA THR A 36 11.07 20.02 -13.45
C THR A 36 10.52 18.92 -14.34
N VAL A 37 9.55 18.14 -13.87
CA VAL A 37 9.03 16.98 -14.62
C VAL A 37 8.02 17.42 -15.69
N PRO A 38 8.14 16.98 -16.96
CA PRO A 38 7.15 17.28 -17.99
C PRO A 38 5.76 16.79 -17.60
N LEU A 39 4.70 17.53 -17.98
CA LEU A 39 3.32 17.22 -17.59
C LEU A 39 2.90 15.78 -17.90
N LYS A 40 3.29 15.24 -19.07
CA LYS A 40 2.99 13.86 -19.47
C LYS A 40 3.55 12.85 -18.47
N ASP A 41 4.80 13.04 -18.07
CA ASP A 41 5.55 12.17 -17.17
C ASP A 41 5.05 12.32 -15.72
N TYR A 42 4.66 13.53 -15.34
CA TYR A 42 3.96 13.79 -14.09
C TYR A 42 2.60 13.08 -14.00
N VAL A 43 1.80 13.12 -15.06
CA VAL A 43 0.52 12.38 -15.14
C VAL A 43 0.74 10.87 -15.05
N LEU A 44 1.77 10.35 -15.74
CA LEU A 44 2.15 8.93 -15.66
C LEU A 44 2.50 8.53 -14.22
N LEU A 45 3.31 9.34 -13.53
CA LEU A 45 3.64 9.15 -12.12
C LEU A 45 2.39 9.14 -11.23
N ILE A 46 1.47 10.09 -11.42
CA ILE A 46 0.20 10.10 -10.66
C ILE A 46 -0.58 8.81 -10.87
N ILE A 47 -0.71 8.33 -12.11
CA ILE A 47 -1.44 7.09 -12.41
C ILE A 47 -0.78 5.88 -11.74
N LEU A 48 0.56 5.78 -11.79
CA LEU A 48 1.33 4.72 -11.12
C LEU A 48 1.18 4.76 -9.59
N LEU A 49 1.27 5.94 -8.99
CA LEU A 49 1.17 6.07 -7.53
C LEU A 49 -0.28 5.83 -7.06
N ALA A 50 -1.28 6.35 -7.77
CA ALA A 50 -2.68 6.09 -7.50
C ALA A 50 -3.03 4.60 -7.62
N GLY A 51 -2.52 3.93 -8.67
CA GLY A 51 -2.68 2.49 -8.82
C GLY A 51 -1.98 1.70 -7.72
N THR A 52 -0.83 2.17 -7.22
CA THR A 52 -0.17 1.56 -6.05
C THR A 52 -1.09 1.61 -4.83
N VAL A 53 -1.70 2.77 -4.54
CA VAL A 53 -2.64 2.92 -3.43
C VAL A 53 -3.83 1.97 -3.59
N ALA A 54 -4.38 1.89 -4.80
CA ALA A 54 -5.53 1.03 -5.10
C ALA A 54 -5.20 -0.45 -4.88
N VAL A 55 -4.04 -0.92 -5.36
CA VAL A 55 -3.61 -2.32 -5.20
C VAL A 55 -3.32 -2.64 -3.73
N LEU A 56 -2.65 -1.75 -3.00
CA LEU A 56 -2.40 -1.93 -1.56
C LEU A 56 -3.70 -2.00 -0.76
N ARG A 57 -4.67 -1.14 -1.09
CA ARG A 57 -6.01 -1.20 -0.47
C ARG A 57 -6.78 -2.46 -0.85
N MET A 58 -6.58 -2.98 -2.05
CA MET A 58 -7.22 -4.22 -2.48
C MET A 58 -6.78 -5.43 -1.63
N ILE A 59 -5.53 -5.45 -1.14
CA ILE A 59 -5.01 -6.52 -0.29
C ILE A 59 -5.81 -6.65 1.02
N SER A 60 -6.11 -5.53 1.68
CA SER A 60 -6.82 -5.55 2.97
C SER A 60 -8.31 -5.83 2.84
N THR A 61 -8.89 -5.56 1.66
CA THR A 61 -10.34 -5.63 1.43
C THR A 61 -10.79 -6.89 0.70
N SER A 62 -9.88 -7.61 0.04
CA SER A 62 -10.27 -8.77 -0.77
C SER A 62 -10.39 -10.05 0.05
N GLU A 63 -11.50 -10.76 -0.11
CA GLU A 63 -11.68 -12.11 0.47
C GLU A 63 -10.74 -13.14 -0.19
N ARG A 64 -10.31 -12.88 -1.43
CA ARG A 64 -9.42 -13.76 -2.22
C ARG A 64 -7.97 -13.33 -2.06
N ARG A 65 -7.39 -13.59 -0.89
CA ARG A 65 -6.00 -13.20 -0.54
C ARG A 65 -4.95 -13.55 -1.59
N LEU A 66 -4.99 -14.76 -2.16
CA LEU A 66 -4.04 -15.17 -3.20
C LEU A 66 -4.16 -14.35 -4.49
N TYR A 67 -5.39 -13.98 -4.86
CA TYR A 67 -5.62 -13.10 -6.01
C TYR A 67 -5.05 -11.72 -5.74
N ALA A 68 -5.31 -11.15 -4.55
CA ALA A 68 -4.80 -9.83 -4.19
C ALA A 68 -3.26 -9.79 -4.10
N LEU A 69 -2.63 -10.83 -3.53
CA LEU A 69 -1.18 -10.98 -3.53
C LEU A 69 -0.61 -11.14 -4.94
N GLY A 70 -1.28 -11.89 -5.81
CA GLY A 70 -0.89 -12.02 -7.22
C GLY A 70 -0.95 -10.69 -7.97
N THR A 71 -2.02 -9.91 -7.77
CA THR A 71 -2.14 -8.56 -8.34
C THR A 71 -1.08 -7.61 -7.79
N LEU A 72 -0.78 -7.67 -6.49
CA LEU A 72 0.32 -6.90 -5.90
C LEU A 72 1.67 -7.27 -6.52
N ALA A 73 1.99 -8.56 -6.63
CA ALA A 73 3.25 -9.02 -7.21
C ALA A 73 3.40 -8.55 -8.67
N LEU A 74 2.32 -8.65 -9.46
CA LEU A 74 2.28 -8.13 -10.82
C LEU A 74 2.54 -6.62 -10.85
N TYR A 75 1.92 -5.88 -9.93
CA TYR A 75 2.06 -4.43 -9.85
C TYR A 75 3.45 -3.99 -9.40
N ILE A 76 4.07 -4.70 -8.46
CA ILE A 76 5.48 -4.50 -8.07
C ILE A 76 6.40 -4.74 -9.27
N GLY A 77 6.13 -5.78 -10.07
CA GLY A 77 6.85 -6.02 -11.31
C GLY A 77 6.72 -4.87 -12.31
N LEU A 78 5.52 -4.30 -12.45
CA LEU A 78 5.28 -3.12 -13.28
C LEU A 78 6.05 -1.89 -12.76
N LEU A 79 6.03 -1.63 -11.45
CA LEU A 79 6.79 -0.54 -10.83
C LEU A 79 8.30 -0.72 -11.08
N ALA A 80 8.82 -1.92 -10.84
CA ALA A 80 10.22 -2.23 -11.10
C ALA A 80 10.57 -1.98 -12.56
N MET A 81 9.75 -2.46 -13.50
CA MET A 81 9.94 -2.24 -14.93
C MET A 81 9.99 -0.76 -15.29
N VAL A 82 9.14 0.07 -14.70
CA VAL A 82 9.12 1.53 -14.95
C VAL A 82 10.36 2.22 -14.39
N PHE A 83 10.79 1.86 -13.18
CA PHE A 83 11.92 2.50 -12.50
C PHE A 83 13.30 1.99 -12.93
N THR A 84 13.41 0.80 -13.52
CA THR A 84 14.71 0.24 -13.96
C THR A 84 14.94 0.34 -15.47
N ASN A 85 13.91 0.69 -16.25
CA ASN A 85 14.03 0.79 -17.70
C ASN A 85 14.11 2.26 -18.10
N ASP A 86 15.29 2.70 -18.57
CA ASP A 86 15.56 4.08 -18.98
C ASP A 86 14.57 4.64 -20.00
N ARG A 87 13.90 3.78 -20.78
CA ARG A 87 12.87 4.20 -21.76
C ARG A 87 11.51 4.52 -21.13
N MET A 88 11.24 3.98 -19.94
CA MET A 88 9.97 4.10 -19.23
C MET A 88 10.07 4.99 -17.98
N THR A 89 11.30 5.23 -17.50
CA THR A 89 11.53 6.13 -16.38
C THR A 89 11.13 7.56 -16.78
N PRO A 90 10.30 8.25 -15.97
CA PRO A 90 9.86 9.61 -16.25
C PRO A 90 11.05 10.55 -16.42
N THR A 91 11.06 11.36 -17.48
CA THR A 91 12.14 12.31 -17.75
C THR A 91 12.07 13.49 -16.77
N GLY A 92 13.23 14.04 -16.41
CA GLY A 92 13.30 15.19 -15.50
C GLY A 92 13.20 14.87 -14.01
N LEU A 93 13.14 13.58 -13.64
CA LEU A 93 13.42 13.13 -12.27
C LEU A 93 14.93 13.08 -12.03
N SER A 94 15.39 13.64 -10.92
CA SER A 94 16.76 13.37 -10.47
C SER A 94 16.88 11.93 -9.96
N GLU A 95 18.07 11.35 -10.00
CA GLU A 95 18.33 10.03 -9.38
C GLU A 95 17.93 10.03 -7.90
N GLY A 96 18.11 11.17 -7.21
CA GLY A 96 17.68 11.35 -5.83
C GLY A 96 16.17 11.22 -5.64
N ASP A 97 15.38 11.78 -6.55
CA ASP A 97 13.91 11.71 -6.49
C ASP A 97 13.40 10.30 -6.77
N VAL A 98 13.99 9.62 -7.77
CA VAL A 98 13.68 8.22 -8.08
C VAL A 98 13.96 7.34 -6.85
N ASN A 99 15.13 7.50 -6.22
CA ASN A 99 15.51 6.74 -5.03
C ASN A 99 14.57 7.01 -3.85
N ARG A 100 14.15 8.27 -3.64
CA ARG A 100 13.19 8.62 -2.58
C ARG A 100 11.82 8.02 -2.81
N LEU A 101 11.32 8.05 -4.05
CA LEU A 101 10.05 7.43 -4.43
C LEU A 101 10.11 5.92 -4.25
N ALA A 102 11.16 5.28 -4.78
CA ALA A 102 11.36 3.84 -4.66
C ALA A 102 11.46 3.40 -3.19
N ALA A 103 12.23 4.12 -2.36
CA ALA A 103 12.34 3.84 -0.93
C ALA A 103 10.99 4.00 -0.21
N THR A 104 10.24 5.07 -0.49
CA THR A 104 8.90 5.30 0.07
C THR A 104 7.96 4.14 -0.27
N LEU A 105 7.93 3.75 -1.55
CA LEU A 105 7.09 2.65 -2.02
C LEU A 105 7.50 1.31 -1.39
N ALA A 106 8.80 1.01 -1.31
CA ALA A 106 9.30 -0.22 -0.73
C ALA A 106 8.92 -0.34 0.76
N VAL A 107 9.13 0.72 1.54
CA VAL A 107 8.77 0.74 2.96
C VAL A 107 7.25 0.60 3.13
N TRP A 108 6.45 1.28 2.30
CA TRP A 108 5.00 1.20 2.36
C TRP A 108 4.49 -0.23 2.06
N ILE A 109 4.97 -0.84 0.98
CA ILE A 109 4.63 -2.23 0.62
C ILE A 109 5.00 -3.17 1.77
N MET A 110 6.21 -3.05 2.32
CA MET A 110 6.67 -3.90 3.42
C MET A 110 5.82 -3.73 4.68
N ALA A 111 5.41 -2.50 5.01
CA ALA A 111 4.54 -2.22 6.16
C ALA A 111 3.15 -2.86 5.96
N VAL A 112 2.54 -2.70 4.79
CA VAL A 112 1.23 -3.30 4.48
C VAL A 112 1.31 -4.82 4.50
N LEU A 113 2.35 -5.41 3.93
CA LEU A 113 2.56 -6.86 3.97
C LEU A 113 2.77 -7.38 5.39
N ALA A 114 3.56 -6.68 6.22
CA ALA A 114 3.77 -7.06 7.62
C ALA A 114 2.45 -7.11 8.40
N ILE A 115 1.54 -6.16 8.14
CA ILE A 115 0.22 -6.11 8.76
C ILE A 115 -0.70 -7.21 8.20
N GLU A 116 -0.68 -7.46 6.90
CA GLU A 116 -1.53 -8.49 6.30
C GLU A 116 -1.11 -9.91 6.72
N PHE A 117 0.18 -10.15 6.92
CA PHE A 117 0.70 -11.42 7.44
C PHE A 117 0.63 -11.53 8.97
N ALA A 118 0.24 -10.48 9.68
CA ALA A 118 0.05 -10.54 11.13
C ALA A 118 -1.13 -11.47 11.49
N PRO A 119 -0.99 -12.31 12.52
CA PRO A 119 -2.04 -13.25 12.92
C PRO A 119 -3.28 -12.52 13.45
N THR A 120 -4.44 -12.75 12.83
CA THR A 120 -5.71 -12.18 13.29
C THR A 120 -6.53 -13.17 14.11
N HIS A 121 -7.15 -12.71 15.21
CA HIS A 121 -8.21 -13.45 15.87
C HIS A 121 -9.51 -13.40 15.05
N ALA A 122 -10.24 -14.51 14.98
CA ALA A 122 -11.67 -14.43 14.70
C ALA A 122 -12.32 -13.71 15.88
N GLU A 123 -13.15 -12.70 15.62
CA GLU A 123 -14.07 -12.18 16.63
C GLU A 123 -14.82 -13.39 17.18
N GLU A 124 -14.64 -13.69 18.46
CA GLU A 124 -15.49 -14.63 19.16
C GLU A 124 -16.89 -14.03 19.02
N GLU A 125 -17.72 -14.64 18.15
CA GLU A 125 -19.12 -14.27 17.99
C GLU A 125 -19.67 -14.08 19.40
N ALA A 126 -20.05 -12.84 19.73
CA ALA A 126 -20.70 -12.56 20.99
C ALA A 126 -21.93 -13.46 21.03
N ALA A 127 -21.84 -14.53 21.82
CA ALA A 127 -22.90 -15.52 21.94
C ALA A 127 -24.20 -14.77 22.19
N PRO A 128 -25.29 -15.07 21.45
CA PRO A 128 -26.55 -14.40 21.68
C PRO A 128 -26.87 -14.57 23.16
N LYS A 129 -27.07 -13.45 23.86
CA LYS A 129 -27.53 -13.48 25.25
C LYS A 129 -28.85 -14.25 25.26
N ALA A 130 -28.77 -15.53 25.60
CA ALA A 130 -29.93 -16.34 25.90
C ALA A 130 -30.62 -15.67 27.10
N ASP A 131 -31.86 -15.26 26.87
CA ASP A 131 -32.92 -15.04 27.83
C ASP A 131 -32.52 -14.49 29.22
N GLN A 132 -32.86 -13.23 29.47
CA GLN A 132 -33.25 -12.81 30.81
C GLN A 132 -34.76 -12.62 30.78
N ALA A 133 -35.39 -13.60 31.43
CA ALA A 133 -36.82 -13.84 31.68
C ALA A 133 -37.62 -12.64 32.18
#